data_AF-A0A971N475-F1
#
_entry.id   AF-A0A971N475-F1
#
_cell.length_a   1.000
_cell.length_b   1.000
_cell.length_c   1.000
_cell.angle_alpha   90.00
_cell.angle_beta   90.00
_cell.angle_gamma   90.00
#
_symmetry.space_group_name_H-M   'P 1'
#
loop_
_entity.id
_entity.type
_entity.pdbx_description
1 polymer ?
#
loop_
_entity_poly.entity_id
_entity_poly.type
_entity_poly.pdbx_seq_one_letter_code
_entity_poly.pdbx_strand_id
1 'polypeptide(L)'
;MAVKVLSTKKKGPAITQKLSELKKLLQGKKVTAMGAANVGKTSLLTALLTGENKAEADQLPTISKYPGTTQGIISWQIPSQAITLMDTPGLVPGRRMGDLLSPQGAGRLLPENKLQVKLWEVLPQGAVILGGLGGVWNYSAGARTLLFFAAEATTLHRTQGKKAEQLLAEAPEWLRAFPREEQPPKFEEQFYTVQPGEDLYFSGLGWVAVKKEEIRVRVLAPVGVEVGIRPSLIGMIPD
;
A
#
# COMPACT_ATOMS: atom_id res chain seq x y z
N MET A 1 -0.31 -22.97 4.81
CA MET A 1 -0.33 -22.34 3.47
C MET A 1 1.03 -21.70 3.23
N ALA A 2 1.76 -22.11 2.18
CA ALA A 2 3.03 -21.47 1.83
C ALA A 2 2.76 -20.22 0.98
N VAL A 3 3.01 -19.03 1.53
CA VAL A 3 2.90 -17.77 0.79
C VAL A 3 4.18 -17.58 -0.03
N LYS A 4 4.07 -17.54 -1.36
CA LYS A 4 5.20 -17.22 -2.25
C LYS A 4 5.14 -15.76 -2.66
N VAL A 5 6.23 -15.03 -2.43
CA VAL A 5 6.33 -13.60 -2.77
C VAL A 5 7.12 -13.41 -4.06
N LEU A 6 6.51 -12.70 -5.01
CA LEU A 6 7.05 -12.35 -6.32
C LEU A 6 6.82 -10.86 -6.58
N SER A 7 7.83 -10.16 -7.11
CA SER A 7 7.70 -8.76 -7.55
C SER A 7 8.20 -8.61 -8.97
N THR A 8 7.32 -8.23 -9.89
CA THR A 8 7.64 -8.03 -11.31
C THR A 8 8.25 -6.67 -11.62
N LYS A 9 8.42 -5.80 -10.61
CA LYS A 9 9.00 -4.47 -10.76
C LYS A 9 10.51 -4.48 -10.97
N LYS A 10 11.20 -5.47 -10.39
CA LYS A 10 12.64 -5.68 -10.61
C LYS A 10 12.84 -6.58 -11.83
N LYS A 11 13.56 -6.10 -12.84
CA LYS A 11 13.97 -6.90 -14.01
C LYS A 11 15.32 -7.57 -13.73
N GLY A 12 15.52 -8.79 -14.24
CA GLY A 12 16.79 -9.53 -14.10
C GLY A 12 16.64 -11.05 -13.98
N PRO A 13 17.75 -11.80 -13.89
CA PRO A 13 17.72 -13.27 -13.95
C PRO A 13 16.88 -13.91 -12.83
N ALA A 14 16.92 -13.35 -11.62
CA ALA A 14 16.18 -13.87 -10.47
C ALA A 14 14.65 -13.81 -10.65
N ILE A 15 14.12 -12.77 -11.31
CA ILE A 15 12.67 -12.69 -11.57
C ILE A 15 12.29 -13.67 -12.67
N THR A 16 13.12 -13.82 -13.70
CA THR A 16 12.91 -14.79 -14.80
C THR A 16 12.86 -16.22 -14.27
N GLN A 17 13.77 -16.58 -13.36
CA GLN A 17 13.77 -17.90 -12.72
C GLN A 17 12.47 -18.14 -11.93
N LYS A 18 12.07 -17.19 -11.07
CA LYS A 18 10.82 -17.32 -10.30
C LYS A 18 9.58 -17.41 -11.19
N LEU A 19 9.55 -16.66 -12.30
CA LEU A 19 8.47 -16.74 -13.28
C LEU A 19 8.44 -18.11 -13.98
N SER A 20 9.61 -18.68 -14.30
CA SER A 20 9.72 -20.03 -14.86
C SER A 20 9.24 -21.11 -13.88
N GLU A 21 9.62 -21.01 -12.60
CA GLU A 21 9.11 -21.90 -11.54
C GLU A 21 7.59 -21.77 -11.38
N LEU A 22 7.06 -20.55 -11.42
CA LEU A 22 5.62 -20.31 -11.39
C LEU A 22 4.94 -20.95 -12.60
N LYS A 23 5.45 -20.75 -13.82
CA LYS A 23 4.92 -21.39 -15.04
C LYS A 23 4.86 -22.91 -14.94
N LYS A 24 5.92 -23.55 -14.44
CA LYS A 24 5.94 -25.01 -14.17
C LYS A 24 4.82 -25.43 -13.21
N LEU A 25 4.57 -24.65 -12.17
CA LEU A 25 3.47 -24.93 -11.21
C LEU A 25 2.07 -24.74 -11.82
N LEU A 26 1.96 -23.88 -12.84
CA LEU A 26 0.70 -23.55 -13.52
C LEU A 26 0.42 -24.43 -14.74
N GLN A 27 1.36 -25.29 -15.15
CA GLN A 27 1.23 -26.13 -16.34
C GLN A 27 -0.08 -26.93 -16.35
N GLY A 28 -0.81 -26.87 -17.48
CA GLY A 28 -2.09 -27.54 -17.66
C GLY A 28 -3.30 -26.93 -16.92
N LYS A 29 -3.15 -25.74 -16.31
CA LYS A 29 -4.20 -25.14 -15.47
C LYS A 29 -4.85 -23.91 -16.11
N LYS A 30 -6.09 -23.67 -15.71
CA LYS A 30 -6.78 -22.39 -15.85
C LYS A 30 -6.54 -21.56 -14.59
N VAL A 31 -5.99 -20.36 -14.74
CA VAL A 31 -5.47 -19.53 -13.66
C VAL A 31 -6.14 -18.17 -13.76
N THR A 32 -6.79 -17.75 -12.67
CA THR A 32 -7.46 -16.45 -12.59
C THR A 32 -6.69 -15.54 -11.65
N ALA A 33 -6.29 -14.36 -12.11
CA ALA A 33 -5.69 -13.34 -11.27
C ALA A 33 -6.80 -12.53 -10.58
N MET A 34 -6.91 -12.63 -9.26
CA MET A 34 -7.90 -11.91 -8.45
C MET A 34 -7.23 -11.04 -7.39
N GLY A 35 -7.86 -9.93 -7.05
CA GLY A 35 -7.37 -9.00 -6.02
C GLY A 35 -7.76 -7.56 -6.29
N ALA A 36 -7.48 -6.69 -5.32
CA ALA A 36 -7.85 -5.28 -5.39
C ALA A 36 -7.25 -4.58 -6.63
N ALA A 37 -7.82 -3.45 -7.03
CA ALA A 37 -7.26 -2.65 -8.10
C ALA A 37 -5.88 -2.08 -7.70
N ASN A 38 -4.97 -1.89 -8.65
CA ASN A 38 -3.61 -1.37 -8.46
C ASN A 38 -2.64 -2.23 -7.63
N VAL A 39 -2.97 -3.49 -7.33
CA VAL A 39 -2.06 -4.42 -6.61
C VAL A 39 -1.01 -5.09 -7.52
N GLY A 40 -1.01 -4.81 -8.82
CA GLY A 40 -0.04 -5.35 -9.78
C GLY A 40 -0.45 -6.65 -10.49
N LYS A 41 -1.75 -6.99 -10.53
CA LYS A 41 -2.28 -8.17 -11.25
C LYS A 41 -1.85 -8.17 -12.72
N THR A 42 -2.12 -7.07 -13.42
CA THR A 42 -1.80 -6.91 -14.84
C THR A 42 -0.29 -7.00 -15.09
N SER A 43 0.54 -6.39 -14.24
CA SER A 43 2.00 -6.50 -14.32
C SER A 43 2.50 -7.94 -14.15
N LEU A 44 1.84 -8.75 -13.32
CA LEU A 44 2.15 -10.18 -13.17
C LEU A 44 1.78 -10.96 -14.42
N LEU A 45 0.58 -10.74 -14.96
CA LEU A 45 0.11 -11.40 -16.17
C LEU A 45 0.98 -11.07 -17.38
N THR A 46 1.31 -9.79 -17.59
CA THR A 46 2.21 -9.35 -18.66
C THR A 46 3.58 -10.02 -18.54
N ALA A 47 4.12 -10.14 -17.31
CA ALA A 47 5.40 -10.81 -17.08
C ALA A 47 5.36 -12.32 -17.37
N LEU A 48 4.22 -12.98 -17.16
CA LEU A 48 4.02 -14.38 -17.54
C LEU A 48 3.88 -14.56 -19.06
N LEU A 49 3.31 -13.58 -19.76
CA LEU A 49 3.09 -13.63 -21.21
C LEU A 49 4.30 -13.18 -22.03
N THR A 50 5.15 -12.33 -21.47
CA THR A 50 6.38 -11.86 -22.14
C THR A 50 7.27 -13.04 -22.55
N GLY A 51 7.59 -13.13 -23.85
CA GLY A 51 8.46 -14.18 -24.39
C GLY A 51 7.75 -15.46 -24.84
N GLU A 52 6.42 -15.54 -24.72
CA GLU A 52 5.64 -16.62 -25.33
C GLU A 52 5.29 -16.22 -26.78
N ASN A 53 5.62 -17.09 -27.73
CA ASN A 53 5.36 -16.87 -29.16
C ASN A 53 3.86 -16.68 -29.41
N LYS A 54 3.45 -15.43 -29.77
CA LYS A 54 2.10 -14.95 -30.14
C LYS A 54 1.36 -14.02 -29.14
N ALA A 55 2.06 -13.22 -28.35
CA ALA A 55 1.47 -11.94 -27.96
C ALA A 55 2.13 -10.85 -28.82
N GLU A 56 1.47 -10.45 -29.91
CA GLU A 56 1.73 -9.12 -30.49
C GLU A 56 1.67 -8.10 -29.35
N ALA A 57 2.47 -7.04 -29.39
CA ALA A 57 2.50 -6.03 -28.33
C ALA A 57 1.09 -5.49 -28.01
N ASP A 58 0.20 -5.49 -29.01
CA ASP A 58 -1.20 -5.05 -28.93
C ASP A 58 -2.15 -6.04 -28.23
N GLN A 59 -1.72 -7.27 -27.98
CA GLN A 59 -2.50 -8.30 -27.27
C GLN A 59 -2.04 -8.49 -25.81
N LEU A 60 -0.99 -7.81 -25.36
CA LEU A 60 -0.54 -7.89 -23.97
C LEU A 60 -1.50 -7.12 -23.05
N PRO A 61 -1.68 -7.57 -21.80
CA PRO A 61 -2.44 -6.82 -20.80
C PRO A 61 -1.86 -5.40 -20.65
N THR A 62 -2.70 -4.38 -20.80
CA THR A 62 -2.27 -2.98 -20.65
C THR A 62 -2.05 -2.66 -19.17
N ILE A 63 -0.80 -2.46 -18.78
CA ILE A 63 -0.46 -2.11 -17.40
C ILE A 63 -0.90 -0.66 -17.14
N SER A 64 -2.09 -0.51 -16.58
CA SER A 64 -2.58 0.78 -16.11
C SER A 64 -2.46 0.87 -14.59
N LYS A 65 -1.94 2.00 -14.08
CA LYS A 65 -1.81 2.27 -12.64
C LYS A 65 -3.17 2.60 -11.98
N TYR A 66 -4.29 2.48 -12.71
CA TYR A 66 -5.57 3.03 -12.30
C TYR A 66 -6.60 1.98 -11.85
N PRO A 67 -7.44 2.32 -10.85
CA PRO A 67 -8.54 1.47 -10.45
C PRO A 67 -9.54 1.25 -11.59
N GLY A 68 -10.05 0.03 -11.77
CA GLY A 68 -11.13 -0.25 -12.73
C GLY A 68 -10.72 -0.37 -14.20
N THR A 69 -9.44 -0.59 -14.50
CA THR A 69 -8.90 -0.55 -15.88
C THR A 69 -9.19 -1.76 -16.74
N THR A 70 -9.67 -2.87 -16.16
CA THR A 70 -10.14 -4.04 -16.92
C THR A 70 -11.67 -3.99 -17.02
N GLN A 71 -12.23 -3.66 -18.18
CA GLN A 71 -13.69 -3.61 -18.43
C GLN A 71 -14.32 -4.97 -18.77
N GLY A 72 -13.69 -6.08 -18.38
CA GLY A 72 -14.18 -7.44 -18.61
C GLY A 72 -13.16 -8.48 -18.17
N ILE A 73 -13.56 -9.75 -18.13
CA ILE A 73 -12.59 -10.84 -17.97
C ILE A 73 -11.87 -11.02 -19.31
N ILE A 74 -10.55 -10.84 -19.32
CA ILE A 74 -9.71 -11.05 -20.51
C ILE A 74 -8.91 -12.33 -20.29
N SER A 75 -8.77 -13.17 -21.31
CA SER A 75 -8.04 -14.42 -21.21
C SER A 75 -6.95 -14.58 -22.26
N TRP A 76 -5.82 -15.14 -21.86
CA TRP A 76 -4.69 -15.49 -22.72
C TRP A 76 -4.33 -16.96 -22.56
N GLN A 77 -3.81 -17.56 -23.62
CA GLN A 77 -3.31 -18.94 -23.60
C GLN A 77 -1.79 -18.96 -23.80
N ILE A 78 -1.13 -19.86 -23.09
CA ILE A 78 0.26 -20.26 -23.33
C ILE A 78 0.20 -21.71 -23.83
N PRO A 79 0.07 -21.94 -25.16
CA PRO A 79 -0.22 -23.26 -25.71
C PRO A 79 0.89 -24.29 -25.43
N SER A 80 2.15 -23.84 -25.45
CA SER A 80 3.34 -24.66 -25.16
C SER A 80 3.28 -25.35 -23.79
N GLN A 81 2.53 -24.80 -22.84
CA GLN A 81 2.41 -25.28 -21.46
C GLN A 81 0.96 -25.59 -21.07
N ALA A 82 0.02 -25.51 -22.01
CA ALA A 82 -1.42 -25.66 -21.78
C ALA A 82 -1.96 -24.79 -20.62
N ILE A 83 -1.45 -23.56 -20.48
CA ILE A 83 -1.88 -22.61 -19.43
C ILE A 83 -2.93 -21.66 -20.02
N THR A 84 -4.02 -21.43 -19.28
CA THR A 84 -4.95 -20.33 -19.56
C THR A 84 -4.88 -19.33 -18.43
N LEU A 85 -4.54 -18.08 -18.73
CA LEU A 85 -4.51 -16.96 -17.78
C LEU A 85 -5.74 -16.10 -17.97
N MET A 86 -6.40 -15.70 -16.88
CA MET A 86 -7.56 -14.81 -16.89
C MET A 86 -7.29 -13.59 -16.00
N ASP A 87 -7.38 -12.38 -16.56
CA ASP A 87 -7.40 -11.15 -15.77
C ASP A 87 -8.83 -10.85 -15.33
N THR A 88 -8.98 -10.41 -14.08
CA THR A 88 -10.27 -9.97 -13.56
C THR A 88 -10.20 -8.49 -13.19
N PRO A 89 -11.31 -7.75 -13.34
CA PRO A 89 -11.38 -6.37 -12.86
C PRO A 89 -10.93 -6.30 -11.40
N GLY A 90 -10.05 -5.35 -11.11
CA GLY A 90 -9.60 -5.17 -9.74
C GLY A 90 -10.73 -4.70 -8.83
N LEU A 91 -10.94 -5.40 -7.72
CA LEU A 91 -11.88 -4.96 -6.70
C LEU A 91 -11.42 -3.59 -6.16
N VAL A 92 -12.30 -2.59 -6.18
CA VAL A 92 -12.03 -1.31 -5.52
C VAL A 92 -12.70 -1.41 -4.15
N PRO A 93 -11.94 -1.56 -3.05
CA PRO A 93 -12.52 -1.79 -1.72
C PRO A 93 -13.35 -0.60 -1.22
N GLY A 94 -13.09 0.60 -1.76
CA GLY A 94 -13.80 1.83 -1.40
C GLY A 94 -13.40 2.41 -0.04
N ARG A 95 -12.37 1.83 0.59
CA ARG A 95 -11.90 2.20 1.94
C ARG A 95 -10.40 2.50 2.00
N ARG A 96 -9.71 2.61 0.87
CA ARG A 96 -8.29 2.97 0.82
C ARG A 96 -8.16 4.48 0.66
N MET A 97 -7.08 5.05 1.19
CA MET A 97 -6.70 6.44 1.00
C MET A 97 -6.67 6.84 -0.48
N GLY A 98 -6.08 5.98 -1.32
CA GLY A 98 -6.03 6.22 -2.77
C GLY A 98 -7.37 6.12 -3.49
N ASP A 99 -8.42 5.56 -2.86
CA ASP A 99 -9.77 5.53 -3.45
C ASP A 99 -10.46 6.92 -3.33
N LEU A 100 -9.94 7.82 -2.48
CA LEU A 100 -10.45 9.20 -2.30
C LEU A 100 -9.77 10.22 -3.23
N LEU A 101 -8.68 9.83 -3.90
CA LEU A 101 -7.85 10.74 -4.68
C LEU A 101 -8.05 10.50 -6.17
N SER A 102 -7.64 11.48 -6.98
CA SER A 102 -7.55 11.27 -8.42
C SER A 102 -6.48 10.22 -8.72
N PRO A 103 -6.44 9.69 -9.96
CA PRO A 103 -5.37 8.80 -10.39
C PRO A 103 -3.96 9.36 -10.18
N GLN A 104 -3.79 10.68 -10.32
CA GLN A 104 -2.51 11.36 -10.09
C GLN A 104 -2.16 11.38 -8.60
N GLY A 105 -3.11 11.72 -7.72
CA GLY A 105 -2.94 11.74 -6.28
C GLY A 105 -2.69 10.34 -5.70
N ALA A 106 -3.51 9.36 -6.08
CA ALA A 106 -3.36 7.97 -5.66
C ALA A 106 -2.00 7.40 -6.07
N GLY A 107 -1.49 7.78 -7.25
CA GLY A 107 -0.16 7.39 -7.73
C GLY A 107 0.98 7.85 -6.81
N ARG A 108 0.85 9.00 -6.14
CA ARG A 108 1.85 9.53 -5.18
C ARG A 108 1.91 8.74 -3.87
N LEU A 109 0.84 8.04 -3.52
CA LEU A 109 0.78 7.18 -2.32
C LEU A 109 1.40 5.80 -2.57
N LEU A 110 1.61 5.43 -3.83
CA LEU A 110 2.24 4.17 -4.19
C LEU A 110 3.76 4.31 -4.12
N PRO A 111 4.46 3.40 -3.43
CA PRO A 111 5.93 3.44 -3.39
C PRO A 111 6.52 3.11 -4.76
N GLU A 112 7.31 4.03 -5.32
CA GLU A 112 8.11 3.76 -6.52
C GLU A 112 9.45 3.09 -6.15
N ASN A 113 9.97 3.36 -4.96
CA ASN A 113 11.20 2.80 -4.43
C ASN A 113 10.95 2.06 -3.10
N LYS A 114 12.00 1.89 -2.28
CA LYS A 114 11.86 1.34 -0.93
C LYS A 114 10.99 2.30 -0.09
N LEU A 115 10.12 1.73 0.73
CA LEU A 115 9.39 2.50 1.74
C LEU A 115 10.36 3.31 2.58
N GLN A 116 9.98 4.54 2.89
CA GLN A 116 10.68 5.28 3.92
C GLN A 116 10.34 4.69 5.29
N VAL A 117 11.35 4.60 6.14
CA VAL A 117 11.21 4.12 7.52
C VAL A 117 11.76 5.20 8.45
N LYS A 118 10.95 5.64 9.40
CA LYS A 118 11.37 6.63 10.42
C LYS A 118 11.15 6.06 11.81
N LEU A 119 12.22 5.96 12.58
CA LEU A 119 12.17 5.62 14.00
C LEU A 119 12.17 6.92 14.79
N TRP A 120 11.07 7.19 15.51
CA TRP A 120 10.97 8.39 16.32
C TRP A 120 10.38 8.10 17.69
N GLU A 121 10.95 8.76 18.68
CA GLU A 121 10.29 8.95 19.95
C GLU A 121 9.24 10.06 19.82
N VAL A 122 7.99 9.75 20.15
CA VAL A 122 6.87 10.68 20.17
C VAL A 122 6.53 10.95 21.63
N LEU A 123 6.75 12.20 22.06
CA LEU A 123 6.42 12.64 23.42
C LEU A 123 4.89 12.62 23.65
N PRO A 124 4.43 12.61 24.91
CA PRO A 124 3.01 12.78 25.21
C PRO A 124 2.43 14.01 24.51
N GLN A 125 1.26 13.87 23.89
CA GLN A 125 0.60 14.88 23.06
C GLN A 125 1.39 15.31 21.81
N GLY A 126 2.54 14.69 21.52
CA GLY A 126 3.26 14.82 20.27
C GLY A 126 2.56 14.05 19.15
N ALA A 127 2.83 14.47 17.91
CA ALA A 127 2.16 13.92 16.73
C ALA A 127 3.12 13.65 15.59
N VAL A 128 2.70 12.75 14.70
CA VAL A 128 3.33 12.51 13.40
C VAL A 128 2.25 12.56 12.32
N ILE A 129 2.42 13.48 11.36
CA ILE A 129 1.54 13.65 10.20
C ILE A 129 2.07 12.79 9.05
N LEU A 130 1.18 12.17 8.29
CA LEU A 130 1.47 11.35 7.13
C LEU A 130 0.92 12.03 5.87
N GLY A 131 1.77 12.74 5.13
CA GLY A 131 1.46 13.29 3.81
C GLY A 131 0.33 14.32 3.79
N GLY A 132 0.01 14.94 4.93
CA GLY A 132 -1.17 15.80 5.08
C GLY A 132 -2.51 15.05 4.99
N LEU A 133 -2.48 13.71 4.94
CA LEU A 133 -3.64 12.83 4.80
C LEU A 133 -4.03 12.18 6.13
N GLY A 134 -3.55 12.71 7.25
CA GLY A 134 -3.84 12.19 8.58
C GLY A 134 -2.60 12.13 9.45
N GLY A 135 -2.75 11.53 10.62
CA GLY A 135 -1.67 11.44 11.58
C GLY A 135 -2.00 10.62 12.81
N VAL A 136 -0.99 10.42 13.64
CA VAL A 136 -1.12 9.80 14.96
C VAL A 136 -0.61 10.77 16.03
N TRP A 137 -1.30 10.83 17.15
CA TRP A 137 -0.92 11.58 18.34
C TRP A 137 -0.72 10.60 19.49
N ASN A 138 0.39 10.74 20.21
CA ASN A 138 0.64 9.94 21.40
C ASN A 138 -0.26 10.42 22.55
N TYR A 139 -1.22 9.59 22.94
CA TYR A 139 -2.14 9.81 24.05
C TYR A 139 -1.74 9.01 25.31
N SER A 140 -0.60 8.33 25.28
CA SER A 140 0.00 7.74 26.48
C SER A 140 0.61 8.83 27.37
N ALA A 141 0.73 8.53 28.67
CA ALA A 141 1.38 9.42 29.64
C ALA A 141 2.90 9.56 29.42
N GLY A 142 3.53 8.54 28.82
CA GLY A 142 4.96 8.51 28.55
C GLY A 142 5.31 8.68 27.08
N ALA A 143 6.57 9.00 26.81
CA ALA A 143 7.11 8.97 25.47
C ALA A 143 7.04 7.55 24.88
N ARG A 144 6.89 7.46 23.56
CA ARG A 144 6.78 6.19 22.84
C ARG A 144 7.66 6.19 21.62
N THR A 145 8.54 5.19 21.52
CA THR A 145 9.35 4.97 20.32
C THR A 145 8.55 4.16 19.30
N LEU A 146 8.30 4.76 18.14
CA LEU A 146 7.46 4.21 17.08
C LEU A 146 8.23 4.15 15.76
N LEU A 147 7.92 3.14 14.94
CA LEU A 147 8.45 3.03 13.58
C LEU A 147 7.36 3.36 12.57
N PHE A 148 7.59 4.36 11.74
CA PHE A 148 6.66 4.80 10.70
C PHE A 148 7.12 4.28 9.34
N PHE A 149 6.17 3.72 8.58
CA PHE A 149 6.37 3.22 7.23
C PHE A 149 5.40 3.90 6.27
N ALA A 150 5.91 4.51 5.21
CA ALA A 150 5.11 5.14 4.16
C ALA A 150 5.84 5.09 2.81
N ALA A 151 5.14 5.43 1.72
CA ALA A 151 5.79 5.62 0.41
C ALA A 151 6.79 6.77 0.45
N GLU A 152 7.82 6.77 -0.41
CA GLU A 152 8.87 7.80 -0.36
C GLU A 152 8.35 9.24 -0.54
N ALA A 153 7.26 9.40 -1.30
CA ALA A 153 6.65 10.70 -1.58
C ALA A 153 5.67 11.15 -0.48
N THR A 154 5.37 10.29 0.51
CA THR A 154 4.50 10.64 1.64
C THR A 154 5.33 11.27 2.75
N THR A 155 5.35 12.61 2.83
CA THR A 155 6.10 13.32 3.89
C THR A 155 5.66 12.86 5.28
N LEU A 156 6.59 12.32 6.07
CA LEU A 156 6.40 12.06 7.49
C LEU A 156 6.89 13.27 8.29
N HIS A 157 6.02 13.88 9.10
CA HIS A 157 6.36 15.08 9.85
C HIS A 157 6.03 14.96 11.34
N ARG A 158 7.06 14.86 12.18
CA ARG A 158 6.94 14.83 13.65
C ARG A 158 6.91 16.25 14.22
N THR A 159 5.91 16.56 15.04
CA THR A 159 5.76 17.87 15.68
C THR A 159 4.93 17.78 16.97
N GLN A 160 4.70 18.91 17.64
CA GLN A 160 3.77 19.00 18.76
C GLN A 160 2.32 18.90 18.27
N GLY A 161 1.43 18.29 19.06
CA GLY A 161 0.05 18.03 18.65
C GLY A 161 -0.69 19.27 18.14
N LYS A 162 -0.61 20.40 18.85
CA LYS A 162 -1.24 21.66 18.42
C LYS A 162 -0.72 22.16 17.07
N LYS A 163 0.58 22.02 16.81
CA LYS A 163 1.16 22.42 15.52
C LYS A 163 0.76 21.44 14.40
N ALA A 164 0.56 20.17 14.72
CA ALA A 164 0.05 19.20 13.76
C ALA A 164 -1.37 19.56 13.27
N GLU A 165 -2.26 19.98 14.18
CA GLU A 165 -3.60 20.46 13.79
C GLU A 165 -3.53 21.63 12.80
N GLN A 166 -2.68 22.62 13.11
CA GLN A 166 -2.49 23.79 12.24
C GLN A 166 -1.97 23.38 10.86
N LEU A 167 -0.96 22.52 10.81
CA LEU A 167 -0.37 22.06 9.56
C LEU A 167 -1.34 21.22 8.72
N LEU A 168 -2.22 20.44 9.34
CA LEU A 168 -3.26 19.69 8.63
C LEU A 168 -4.35 20.59 8.07
N ALA A 169 -4.73 21.65 8.79
CA ALA A 169 -5.67 22.64 8.32
C ALA A 169 -5.09 23.50 7.18
N GLU A 170 -3.84 23.97 7.33
CA GLU A 170 -3.14 24.79 6.34
C GLU A 170 -2.73 23.99 5.08
N ALA A 171 -2.45 22.69 5.26
CA ALA A 171 -2.01 21.76 4.22
C ALA A 171 -0.92 22.34 3.28
N PRO A 172 0.24 22.79 3.82
CA PRO A 172 1.29 23.41 3.03
C PRO A 172 1.86 22.42 2.01
N GLU A 173 2.34 22.96 0.88
CA GLU A 173 2.77 22.13 -0.27
C GLU A 173 3.82 21.07 0.09
N TRP A 174 4.80 21.41 0.93
CA TRP A 174 5.85 20.47 1.34
C TRP A 174 5.34 19.29 2.17
N LEU A 175 4.15 19.40 2.78
CA LEU A 175 3.55 18.36 3.60
C LEU A 175 2.64 17.43 2.81
N ARG A 176 2.01 17.92 1.72
CA ARG A 176 0.96 17.20 1.00
C ARG A 176 1.53 16.10 0.11
N ALA A 177 1.02 14.89 0.29
CA ALA A 177 1.22 13.77 -0.63
C ALA A 177 0.20 13.76 -1.79
N PHE A 178 -0.61 14.80 -1.92
CA PHE A 178 -1.73 14.92 -2.87
C PHE A 178 -1.78 16.33 -3.51
N PRO A 179 -2.34 16.47 -4.73
CA PRO A 179 -2.63 17.77 -5.35
C PRO A 179 -3.54 18.65 -4.47
N ARG A 180 -3.44 19.98 -4.55
CA ARG A 180 -4.10 20.87 -3.57
C ARG A 180 -5.62 20.76 -3.63
N GLU A 181 -6.13 20.55 -4.83
CA GLU A 181 -7.53 20.43 -5.19
C GLU A 181 -8.15 19.13 -4.66
N GLU A 182 -7.32 18.18 -4.22
CA GLU A 182 -7.72 16.86 -3.71
C GLU A 182 -7.63 16.78 -2.19
N GLN A 183 -7.55 17.91 -1.49
CA GLN A 183 -7.56 17.91 -0.03
C GLN A 183 -8.83 17.24 0.49
N PRO A 184 -8.71 16.20 1.34
CA PRO A 184 -9.89 15.58 1.92
C PRO A 184 -10.71 16.60 2.71
N PRO A 185 -12.02 16.71 2.46
CA PRO A 185 -12.84 17.78 3.04
C PRO A 185 -13.14 17.56 4.52
N LYS A 186 -13.07 16.30 4.98
CA LYS A 186 -13.38 15.90 6.35
C LYS A 186 -12.45 14.80 6.81
N PHE A 187 -12.07 14.90 8.06
CA PHE A 187 -11.34 13.89 8.79
C PHE A 187 -12.17 13.39 9.96
N GLU A 188 -12.05 12.11 10.28
CA GLU A 188 -12.59 11.51 11.48
C GLU A 188 -11.48 11.21 12.48
N GLU A 189 -11.82 11.35 13.74
CA GLU A 189 -10.97 11.05 14.87
C GLU A 189 -11.34 9.70 15.46
N GLN A 190 -10.33 8.87 15.71
CA GLN A 190 -10.48 7.55 16.32
C GLN A 190 -9.38 7.35 17.37
N PHE A 191 -9.64 6.52 18.36
CA PHE A 191 -8.67 6.16 19.39
C PHE A 191 -8.38 4.67 19.36
N TYR A 192 -7.10 4.34 19.45
CA TYR A 192 -6.62 2.96 19.43
C TYR A 192 -5.64 2.74 20.59
N THR A 193 -5.68 1.53 21.13
CA THR A 193 -4.60 1.01 21.98
C THR A 193 -3.88 -0.07 21.17
N VAL A 194 -2.59 0.13 20.92
CA VAL A 194 -1.78 -0.73 20.05
C VAL A 194 -0.71 -1.40 20.90
N GLN A 195 -0.66 -2.73 20.87
CA GLN A 195 0.25 -3.54 21.66
C GLN A 195 1.62 -3.69 21.00
N PRO A 196 2.67 -3.99 21.78
CA PRO A 196 3.94 -4.44 21.22
C PRO A 196 3.75 -5.64 20.30
N GLY A 197 4.36 -5.61 19.11
CA GLY A 197 4.19 -6.64 18.11
C GLY A 197 3.04 -6.40 17.13
N GLU A 198 2.32 -5.27 17.26
CA GLU A 198 1.25 -4.88 16.34
C GLU A 198 1.64 -3.68 15.46
N ASP A 199 0.94 -3.57 14.33
CA ASP A 199 0.96 -2.41 13.44
C ASP A 199 -0.42 -1.71 13.47
N LEU A 200 -0.43 -0.40 13.67
CA LEU A 200 -1.57 0.45 13.32
C LEU A 200 -1.42 0.88 11.85
N TYR A 201 -2.33 0.47 10.99
CA TYR A 201 -2.28 0.77 9.55
C TYR A 201 -3.33 1.79 9.12
N PHE A 202 -2.97 2.58 8.12
CA PHE A 202 -3.85 3.44 7.33
C PHE A 202 -3.94 2.83 5.93
N SER A 203 -5.11 2.33 5.56
CA SER A 203 -5.30 1.57 4.31
C SER A 203 -4.87 2.39 3.10
N GLY A 204 -3.83 1.95 2.39
CA GLY A 204 -3.29 2.64 1.21
C GLY A 204 -2.39 3.85 1.47
N LEU A 205 -2.01 4.14 2.71
CA LEU A 205 -1.09 5.25 3.06
C LEU A 205 0.20 4.79 3.76
N GLY A 206 0.09 3.86 4.70
CA GLY A 206 1.23 3.43 5.51
C GLY A 206 0.83 2.76 6.81
N TRP A 207 1.80 2.55 7.70
CA TRP A 207 1.53 2.03 9.05
C TRP A 207 2.57 2.49 10.07
N VAL A 208 2.21 2.33 11.33
CA VAL A 208 3.02 2.60 12.51
C VAL A 208 3.22 1.27 13.25
N ALA A 209 4.45 0.80 13.35
CA ALA A 209 4.78 -0.42 14.07
C ALA A 209 5.16 -0.12 15.52
N VAL A 210 4.55 -0.85 16.45
CA VAL A 210 4.79 -0.74 17.90
C VAL A 210 5.64 -1.93 18.34
N LYS A 211 6.79 -1.66 18.95
CA LYS A 211 7.80 -2.71 19.23
C LYS A 211 8.07 -2.96 20.70
N LYS A 212 7.97 -1.93 21.53
CA LYS A 212 8.44 -1.99 22.91
C LYS A 212 7.30 -1.93 23.90
N GLU A 213 6.55 -0.84 23.87
CA GLU A 213 5.52 -0.54 24.87
C GLU A 213 4.18 -0.28 24.19
N GLU A 214 3.10 -0.69 24.85
CA GLU A 214 1.73 -0.34 24.48
C GLU A 214 1.61 1.19 24.33
N ILE A 215 0.91 1.62 23.29
CA ILE A 215 0.57 3.02 23.07
C ILE A 215 -0.93 3.22 22.94
N ARG A 216 -1.46 4.22 23.63
CA ARG A 216 -2.76 4.82 23.32
C ARG A 216 -2.53 5.95 22.33
N VAL A 217 -3.17 5.87 21.18
CA VAL A 217 -3.05 6.87 20.12
C VAL A 217 -4.41 7.45 19.78
N ARG A 218 -4.41 8.75 19.54
CA ARG A 218 -5.45 9.40 18.75
C ARG A 218 -5.01 9.38 17.29
N VAL A 219 -5.89 8.97 16.41
CA VAL A 219 -5.68 8.88 14.97
C VAL A 219 -6.63 9.84 14.29
N LEU A 220 -6.11 10.58 13.31
CA LEU A 220 -6.91 11.37 12.41
C LEU A 220 -6.71 10.85 10.99
N ALA A 221 -7.80 10.52 10.29
CA ALA A 221 -7.78 10.06 8.91
C ALA A 221 -9.01 10.61 8.14
N PRO A 222 -8.96 10.75 6.81
CA PRO A 222 -10.12 11.10 6.00
C PRO A 222 -11.28 10.14 6.21
N VAL A 223 -12.50 10.69 6.25
CA VAL A 223 -13.72 9.89 6.42
C VAL A 223 -13.80 8.81 5.34
N GLY A 224 -14.07 7.57 5.76
CA GLY A 224 -14.19 6.41 4.87
C GLY A 224 -12.89 5.64 4.62
N VAL A 225 -11.74 6.16 5.04
CA VAL A 225 -10.48 5.40 5.02
C VAL A 225 -10.45 4.42 6.19
N GLU A 226 -10.14 3.16 5.89
CA GLU A 226 -9.95 2.15 6.90
C GLU A 226 -8.64 2.36 7.67
N VAL A 227 -8.78 2.49 8.99
CA VAL A 227 -7.69 2.44 9.96
C VAL A 227 -7.91 1.24 10.87
N GLY A 228 -6.86 0.47 11.12
CA GLY A 228 -6.99 -0.72 11.95
C GLY A 228 -5.67 -1.21 12.51
N ILE A 229 -5.76 -2.26 13.34
CA ILE A 229 -4.62 -2.92 13.97
C ILE A 229 -4.45 -4.30 13.32
N ARG A 230 -3.20 -4.73 13.15
CA ARG A 230 -2.85 -6.09 12.70
C ARG A 230 -1.56 -6.57 13.39
N PRO A 231 -1.27 -7.87 13.37
CA PRO A 231 0.06 -8.38 13.72
C PRO A 231 1.13 -7.70 12.87
N SER A 232 2.25 -7.33 13.49
CA SER A 232 3.29 -6.58 12.83
C SER A 232 3.92 -7.36 11.68
N LEU A 233 4.05 -6.69 10.53
CA LEU A 233 4.67 -7.29 9.34
C LEU A 233 6.20 -7.43 9.44
N ILE A 234 6.84 -6.66 10.33
CA ILE A 234 8.30 -6.60 10.45
C ILE A 234 8.74 -6.94 11.86
N GLY A 235 9.80 -7.75 12.01
CA GLY A 235 10.41 -8.01 13.31
C GLY A 235 9.48 -8.70 14.29
N MET A 236 8.90 -9.84 13.90
CA MET A 236 8.34 -10.78 14.86
C MET A 236 9.44 -11.07 15.89
N ILE A 237 9.13 -10.87 17.18
CA ILE A 237 9.95 -11.42 18.25
C ILE A 237 9.73 -12.93 18.13
N PRO A 238 10.77 -13.74 17.85
CA PRO A 238 10.62 -15.18 17.92
C PRO A 238 10.18 -15.54 19.34
N ASP A 239 9.19 -16.42 19.46
CA ASP A 239 8.86 -17.09 20.72
C ASP A 239 10.09 -17.78 21.32
#